data_AF-A0A109JSU7-F1
#
_entry.id   AF-A0A109JSU7-F1
#
_cell.length_a   1.000
_cell.length_b   1.000
_cell.length_c   1.000
_cell.angle_alpha   90.00
_cell.angle_beta   90.00
_cell.angle_gamma   90.00
#
_symmetry.space_group_name_H-M   'P 1'
#
loop_
_entity.id
_entity.type
_entity.pdbx_description
1 polymer ?
#
loop_
_entity_poly.entity_id
_entity_poly.type
_entity_poly.pdbx_seq_one_letter_code
_entity_poly.pdbx_strand_id
1 'polypeptide(L)'
;MEAEANPAAPHRPRSNIRPMSPMPAYVEHRNGVNEVGKLSAEAVVREYEAAVTEIEALGTELQLAAKKCETMVAGVHDMIAEIKEFAAGYRDQGKRFFLQIEAVSLMTTEVRDTCEILKKKIAADTLTQ
;
A
#
# COMPACT_ATOMS: atom_id res chain seq x y z
N MET A 1 16.76 -31.88 26.45
CA MET A 1 17.75 -31.07 27.20
C MET A 1 19.03 -31.14 26.41
N GLU A 2 19.16 -30.29 25.40
CA GLU A 2 20.38 -30.16 24.61
C GLU A 2 20.75 -28.68 24.62
N ALA A 3 21.97 -28.41 25.07
CA ALA A 3 22.50 -27.08 25.26
C ALA A 3 22.90 -26.50 23.91
N GLU A 4 22.14 -25.51 23.42
CA GLU A 4 22.51 -24.75 22.24
C GLU A 4 23.54 -23.68 22.63
N ALA A 5 24.76 -23.88 22.13
CA ALA A 5 25.89 -23.01 22.34
C ALA A 5 25.61 -21.64 21.70
N ASN A 6 25.68 -20.58 22.52
CA ASN A 6 25.59 -19.18 22.12
C ASN A 6 26.67 -18.86 21.05
N PRO A 7 26.31 -18.51 19.80
CA PRO A 7 27.30 -18.06 18.84
C PRO A 7 27.74 -16.64 19.22
N ALA A 8 29.01 -16.53 19.58
CA ALA A 8 29.70 -15.27 19.83
C ALA A 8 29.34 -14.23 18.76
N ALA A 9 28.93 -13.05 19.22
CA ALA A 9 28.65 -11.90 18.37
C ALA A 9 29.81 -11.68 17.37
N PRO A 10 29.52 -11.36 16.09
CA PRO A 10 30.58 -11.12 15.12
C PRO A 10 31.42 -9.93 15.59
N HIS A 11 32.70 -10.19 15.87
CA HIS A 11 33.67 -9.13 16.06
C HIS A 11 33.62 -8.21 14.83
N ARG A 12 33.17 -6.96 15.03
CA ARG A 12 33.33 -5.89 14.04
C ARG A 12 34.81 -5.91 13.63
N PRO A 13 35.15 -6.11 12.34
CA PRO A 13 36.52 -5.97 11.90
C PRO A 13 36.98 -4.57 12.34
N ARG A 14 38.11 -4.48 13.06
CA ARG A 14 38.74 -3.21 13.38
C ARG A 14 39.05 -2.55 12.04
N SER A 15 38.22 -1.58 11.70
CA SER A 15 38.16 -0.97 10.39
C SER A 15 39.46 -0.26 10.09
N ASN A 16 39.80 -0.27 8.79
CA ASN A 16 40.63 0.71 8.10
C ASN A 16 40.62 2.05 8.84
N ILE A 17 41.81 2.62 9.05
CA ILE A 17 42.01 3.93 9.68
C ILE A 17 41.08 4.93 8.98
N ARG A 18 39.93 5.22 9.60
CA ARG A 18 39.05 6.29 9.15
C ARG A 18 39.86 7.56 9.35
N PRO A 19 39.95 8.45 8.35
CA PRO A 19 40.53 9.78 8.56
C PRO A 19 39.89 10.38 9.80
N MET A 20 40.70 10.75 10.79
CA MET A 20 40.16 11.27 12.05
C MET A 20 39.45 12.58 11.76
N SER A 21 38.12 12.58 11.92
CA SER A 21 37.33 13.81 11.86
C SER A 21 37.89 14.81 12.88
N PRO A 22 37.96 16.11 12.51
CA PRO A 22 38.33 17.16 13.46
C PRO A 22 37.48 17.06 14.71
N MET A 23 38.07 17.34 15.85
CA MET A 23 37.32 17.34 17.11
C MET A 23 36.26 18.46 17.06
N PRO A 24 35.01 18.21 17.52
CA PRO A 24 34.00 19.26 17.60
C PRO A 24 34.45 20.44 18.47
N ALA A 25 33.95 21.64 18.15
CA ALA A 25 34.35 22.88 18.83
C ALA A 25 34.05 22.91 20.33
N TYR A 26 33.11 22.08 20.82
CA TYR A 26 32.76 22.00 22.23
C TYR A 26 33.73 21.15 23.07
N VAL A 27 34.66 20.44 22.43
CA VAL A 27 35.61 19.57 23.13
C VAL A 27 36.83 20.37 23.52
N GLU A 28 36.92 20.65 24.82
CA GLU A 28 38.06 21.33 25.41
C GLU A 28 38.68 20.46 26.50
N HIS A 29 40.01 20.34 26.50
CA HIS A 29 40.74 19.59 27.51
C HIS A 29 41.11 20.48 28.69
N ARG A 30 40.86 20.00 29.91
CA ARG A 30 41.32 20.68 31.13
C ARG A 30 42.85 20.63 31.25
N ASN A 31 43.42 21.66 31.87
CA ASN A 31 44.86 21.69 32.17
C ASN A 31 45.25 20.52 33.08
N GLY A 32 46.37 19.86 32.76
CA GLY A 32 46.91 18.75 33.55
C GLY A 32 46.39 17.34 33.20
N VAL A 33 45.48 17.20 32.23
CA VAL A 33 45.08 15.88 31.71
C VAL A 33 46.24 15.27 30.92
N ASN A 34 46.56 14.00 31.18
CA ASN A 34 47.61 13.30 30.44
C ASN A 34 47.18 12.98 28.99
N GLU A 35 48.13 12.71 28.11
CA GLU A 35 47.85 12.50 26.68
C GLU A 35 46.92 11.31 26.41
N VAL A 36 47.05 10.22 27.20
CA VAL A 36 46.16 9.05 27.07
C VAL A 36 44.71 9.42 27.40
N GLY A 37 44.49 10.23 28.44
CA GLY A 37 43.18 10.71 28.83
C GLY A 37 42.55 11.61 27.77
N LYS A 38 43.34 12.51 27.17
CA LYS A 38 42.89 13.35 26.05
C LYS A 38 42.45 12.50 24.86
N LEU A 39 43.31 11.60 24.41
CA LEU A 39 43.04 10.73 23.26
C LEU A 39 41.83 9.81 23.50
N SER A 40 41.68 9.30 24.72
CA SER A 40 40.55 8.44 25.08
C SER A 40 39.23 9.21 25.09
N ALA A 41 39.21 10.41 25.67
CA ALA A 41 38.03 11.27 25.66
C ALA A 41 37.63 11.68 24.23
N GLU A 42 38.62 12.06 23.41
CA GLU A 42 38.42 12.37 22.00
C GLU A 42 37.89 11.19 21.19
N ALA A 43 38.41 9.97 21.44
CA ALA A 43 37.93 8.77 20.76
C ALA A 43 36.45 8.51 21.07
N VAL A 44 36.05 8.62 22.34
CA VAL A 44 34.64 8.51 22.74
C VAL A 44 33.79 9.55 22.02
N VAL A 45 34.17 10.82 22.04
CA VAL A 45 33.41 11.87 21.35
C VAL A 45 33.25 11.57 19.87
N ARG A 46 34.33 11.16 19.17
CA ARG A 46 34.26 10.81 17.75
C ARG A 46 33.30 9.65 17.47
N GLU A 47 33.24 8.64 18.33
CA GLU A 47 32.29 7.53 18.19
C GLU A 47 30.83 7.99 18.35
N TYR A 48 30.56 8.88 19.31
CA TYR A 48 29.23 9.46 19.49
C TYR A 48 28.82 10.35 18.31
N GLU A 49 29.71 11.21 17.82
CA GLU A 49 29.43 12.04 16.63
C GLU A 49 29.15 11.20 15.38
N ALA A 50 29.89 10.10 15.21
CA ALA A 50 29.63 9.15 14.14
C ALA A 50 28.25 8.50 14.29
N ALA A 51 27.88 8.10 15.51
CA ALA A 51 26.55 7.55 15.79
C ALA A 51 25.43 8.58 15.54
N VAL A 52 25.62 9.85 15.93
CA VAL A 52 24.67 10.94 15.65
C VAL A 52 24.47 11.09 14.15
N THR A 53 25.56 11.11 13.37
CA THR A 53 25.49 11.19 11.91
C THR A 53 24.67 10.04 11.31
N GLU A 54 24.87 8.81 11.80
CA GLU A 54 24.09 7.64 11.36
C GLU A 54 22.61 7.73 11.76
N ILE A 55 22.30 8.26 12.95
CA ILE A 55 20.93 8.48 13.43
C ILE A 55 20.20 9.54 12.58
N GLU A 56 20.87 10.64 12.22
CA GLU A 56 20.30 11.68 11.36
C GLU A 56 20.03 11.16 9.94
N ALA A 57 20.95 10.33 9.41
CA ALA A 57 20.75 9.64 8.15
C ALA A 57 19.52 8.71 8.19
N LEU A 58 19.39 7.90 9.25
CA LEU A 58 18.22 7.05 9.47
C LEU A 58 16.92 7.88 9.57
N GLY A 59 16.95 9.02 10.24
CA GLY A 59 15.81 9.92 10.32
C GLY A 59 15.35 10.42 8.95
N THR A 60 16.31 10.76 8.08
CA THR A 60 16.06 11.17 6.70
C THR A 60 15.43 10.05 5.88
N GLU A 61 15.95 8.83 5.99
CA GLU A 61 15.40 7.64 5.32
C GLU A 61 13.97 7.34 5.79
N LEU A 62 13.70 7.43 7.10
CA LEU A 62 12.37 7.20 7.64
C LEU A 62 11.35 8.23 7.15
N GLN A 63 11.75 9.51 7.04
CA GLN A 63 10.88 10.55 6.49
C GLN A 63 10.52 10.29 5.03
N LEU A 64 11.49 9.84 4.21
CA LEU A 64 11.23 9.47 2.82
C LEU A 64 10.29 8.25 2.73
N ALA A 65 10.49 7.26 3.59
CA ALA A 65 9.62 6.08 3.66
C ALA A 65 8.19 6.47 4.06
N ALA A 66 8.03 7.33 5.07
CA ALA A 66 6.73 7.84 5.51
C ALA A 66 5.98 8.55 4.36
N LYS A 67 6.66 9.44 3.65
CA LYS A 67 6.09 10.14 2.48
C LYS A 67 5.66 9.16 1.38
N LYS A 68 6.43 8.10 1.13
CA LYS A 68 6.05 7.05 0.17
C LYS A 68 4.79 6.29 0.62
N CYS A 69 4.69 5.98 1.91
CA CYS A 69 3.50 5.35 2.48
C CYS A 69 2.26 6.25 2.34
N GLU A 70 2.38 7.53 2.64
CA GLU A 70 1.29 8.51 2.49
C GLU A 70 0.78 8.57 1.04
N THR A 71 1.69 8.70 0.07
CA THR A 71 1.33 8.69 -1.36
C THR A 71 0.65 7.39 -1.78
N MET A 72 1.15 6.25 -1.30
CA MET A 72 0.56 4.95 -1.61
C MET A 72 -0.86 4.81 -1.05
N VAL A 73 -1.07 5.25 0.20
CA VAL A 73 -2.40 5.22 0.84
C VAL A 73 -3.37 6.14 0.10
N ALA A 74 -2.95 7.33 -0.30
CA ALA A 74 -3.75 8.23 -1.12
C ALA A 74 -4.18 7.54 -2.44
N GLY A 75 -3.24 6.93 -3.17
CA GLY A 75 -3.55 6.22 -4.42
C GLY A 75 -4.49 5.02 -4.23
N VAL A 76 -4.41 4.31 -3.10
CA VAL A 76 -5.37 3.24 -2.78
C VAL A 76 -6.77 3.79 -2.56
N HIS A 77 -6.92 4.94 -1.89
CA HIS A 77 -8.22 5.59 -1.72
C HIS A 77 -8.84 6.03 -3.05
N ASP A 78 -8.05 6.56 -3.97
CA ASP A 78 -8.50 6.92 -5.32
C ASP A 78 -9.00 5.68 -6.08
N MET A 79 -8.23 4.59 -6.06
CA MET A 79 -8.63 3.33 -6.70
C MET A 79 -9.90 2.75 -6.08
N ILE A 80 -10.11 2.86 -4.77
CA ILE A 80 -11.35 2.44 -4.12
C ILE A 80 -12.54 3.26 -4.62
N ALA A 81 -12.37 4.56 -4.85
CA ALA A 81 -13.41 5.41 -5.41
C ALA A 81 -13.80 4.95 -6.82
N GLU A 82 -12.81 4.69 -7.68
CA GLU A 82 -13.04 4.15 -9.02
C GLU A 82 -13.76 2.79 -9.01
N ILE A 83 -13.35 1.87 -8.12
CA ILE A 83 -14.01 0.56 -7.98
C ILE A 83 -15.48 0.72 -7.58
N LYS A 84 -15.80 1.67 -6.69
CA LYS A 84 -17.18 1.94 -6.27
C LYS A 84 -18.02 2.47 -7.42
N GLU A 85 -17.47 3.40 -8.21
CA GLU A 85 -18.12 3.95 -9.40
C GLU A 85 -18.37 2.84 -10.43
N PHE A 86 -17.36 2.02 -10.72
CA PHE A 86 -17.49 0.88 -11.62
C PHE A 86 -18.58 -0.10 -11.16
N ALA A 87 -18.60 -0.45 -9.87
CA ALA A 87 -19.63 -1.31 -9.30
C ALA A 87 -21.04 -0.69 -9.40
N ALA A 88 -21.18 0.62 -9.22
CA ALA A 88 -22.44 1.32 -9.43
C ALA A 88 -22.89 1.22 -10.90
N GLY A 89 -21.97 1.43 -11.85
CA GLY A 89 -22.24 1.27 -13.28
C GLY A 89 -22.75 -0.12 -13.66
N TYR A 90 -22.18 -1.19 -13.08
CA TYR A 90 -22.67 -2.56 -13.31
C TYR A 90 -24.06 -2.81 -12.74
N ARG A 91 -24.38 -2.25 -11.56
CA ARG A 91 -25.74 -2.35 -11.00
C ARG A 91 -26.76 -1.65 -11.90
N ASP A 92 -26.42 -0.47 -12.41
CA ASP A 92 -27.28 0.27 -13.35
C ASP A 92 -27.48 -0.49 -14.66
N GLN A 93 -26.41 -1.05 -15.22
CA GLN A 93 -26.50 -1.85 -16.43
C GLN A 93 -27.35 -3.11 -16.22
N GLY A 94 -27.17 -3.80 -15.09
CA GLY A 94 -28.00 -4.94 -14.71
C GLY A 94 -29.48 -4.58 -14.62
N LYS A 95 -29.81 -3.44 -14.00
CA LYS A 95 -31.17 -2.92 -13.92
C LYS A 95 -31.76 -2.62 -15.30
N ARG A 96 -30.98 -2.03 -16.21
CA ARG A 96 -31.43 -1.76 -17.59
C ARG A 96 -31.77 -3.05 -18.34
N PHE A 97 -30.90 -4.06 -18.27
CA PHE A 97 -31.17 -5.34 -18.93
C PHE A 97 -32.37 -6.06 -18.33
N PHE A 98 -32.51 -6.06 -17.01
CA PHE A 98 -33.68 -6.62 -16.33
C PHE A 98 -34.98 -6.04 -16.90
N LEU A 99 -35.10 -4.71 -16.95
CA LEU A 99 -36.29 -4.03 -17.47
C LEU A 99 -36.54 -4.32 -18.95
N GLN A 100 -35.48 -4.38 -19.76
CA GLN A 100 -35.60 -4.72 -21.19
C GLN A 100 -36.10 -6.16 -21.39
N ILE A 101 -35.57 -7.12 -20.61
CA ILE A 101 -35.98 -8.52 -20.69
C ILE A 101 -37.45 -8.67 -20.28
N GLU A 102 -37.88 -8.02 -19.19
CA GLU A 102 -39.28 -8.05 -18.78
C GLU A 102 -40.21 -7.47 -19.86
N ALA A 103 -39.87 -6.30 -20.41
CA ALA A 103 -40.65 -5.66 -21.46
C ALA A 103 -40.77 -6.54 -22.72
N VAL A 104 -39.66 -7.11 -23.19
CA VAL A 104 -39.65 -8.01 -24.36
C VAL A 104 -40.43 -9.30 -24.07
N SER A 105 -40.31 -9.85 -22.87
CA SER A 105 -41.04 -11.06 -22.46
C SER A 105 -42.55 -10.84 -22.41
N LEU A 106 -43.00 -9.72 -21.84
CA LEU A 106 -44.41 -9.34 -21.80
C LEU A 106 -44.96 -9.17 -23.20
N MET A 107 -44.28 -8.38 -24.04
CA MET A 107 -44.70 -8.14 -25.43
C MET A 107 -44.76 -9.44 -26.24
N THR A 108 -43.81 -10.36 -26.02
CA THR A 108 -43.84 -11.69 -26.67
C THR A 108 -45.06 -12.51 -26.25
N THR A 109 -45.48 -12.40 -24.98
CA THR A 109 -46.67 -13.07 -24.46
C THR A 109 -47.94 -12.48 -25.08
N GLU A 110 -48.04 -11.15 -25.15
CA GLU A 110 -49.17 -10.47 -25.81
C GLU A 110 -49.32 -10.85 -27.29
N VAL A 111 -48.20 -10.94 -28.02
CA VAL A 111 -48.19 -11.42 -29.41
C VAL A 111 -48.73 -12.85 -29.50
N ARG A 112 -48.25 -13.75 -28.63
CA ARG A 112 -48.72 -15.14 -28.61
C ARG A 112 -50.22 -15.23 -28.36
N ASP A 113 -50.71 -14.51 -27.36
CA ASP A 113 -52.13 -14.51 -27.00
C ASP A 113 -53.00 -13.97 -28.13
N THR A 114 -52.56 -12.88 -28.77
CA THR A 114 -53.24 -12.29 -29.93
C THR A 114 -53.30 -13.27 -31.09
N CYS A 115 -52.20 -13.97 -31.39
CA CYS A 115 -52.15 -14.99 -32.44
C CYS A 115 -53.09 -16.17 -32.13
N GLU A 116 -53.13 -16.66 -30.89
CA GLU A 116 -54.03 -17.74 -30.49
C GLU A 116 -55.51 -17.32 -30.56
N ILE A 117 -55.84 -16.08 -30.17
CA ILE A 117 -57.19 -15.53 -30.33
C ILE A 117 -57.57 -15.48 -31.81
N LEU A 118 -56.70 -14.96 -32.67
CA LEU A 118 -56.96 -14.85 -34.11
C LEU A 118 -57.15 -16.23 -34.75
N LYS A 119 -56.29 -17.20 -34.40
CA LYS A 119 -56.39 -18.59 -34.85
C LYS A 119 -57.73 -19.22 -34.48
N LYS A 120 -58.20 -19.02 -33.25
CA LYS A 120 -59.51 -19.52 -32.81
C LYS A 120 -60.67 -18.90 -33.59
N LYS A 121 -60.61 -17.59 -33.88
CA LYS A 121 -61.63 -16.91 -34.70
C LYS A 121 -61.70 -17.49 -36.12
N ILE A 122 -60.54 -17.65 -36.77
CA ILE A 122 -60.47 -18.25 -38.11
C ILE A 122 -61.05 -19.67 -38.10
N ALA A 123 -60.66 -20.50 -37.13
CA ALA A 123 -61.17 -21.87 -37.04
C ALA A 123 -62.69 -21.93 -36.81
N ALA A 124 -63.25 -21.01 -36.00
CA ALA A 124 -64.67 -20.92 -35.76
C ALA A 124 -65.45 -20.50 -37.02
N ASP A 125 -64.97 -19.46 -37.73
CA ASP A 125 -65.61 -19.00 -38.98
C ASP A 125 -65.60 -20.08 -40.07
N THR A 126 -64.53 -20.89 -40.15
CA THR A 126 -64.39 -21.99 -41.11
C THR A 126 -65.33 -23.18 -40.79
N LEU A 127 -65.80 -23.32 -39.55
CA LEU A 127 -66.74 -24.37 -39.12
C LEU A 127 -68.22 -23.97 -39.31
N THR A 128 -68.48 -22.68 -39.53
CA THR A 128 -69.83 -22.13 -39.75
C THR A 128 -70.18 -21.92 -41.22
N GLN A 129 -69.32 -22.35 -42.14
CA GLN A 129 -69.49 -22.28 -43.59
C GLN A 129 -69.63 -23.69 -44.18
#